data_AF-A0A5N4D6R5-F1
#
_entry.id   AF-A0A5N4D6R5-F1
#
_cell.length_a   1.000
_cell.length_b   1.000
_cell.length_c   1.000
_cell.angle_alpha   90.00
_cell.angle_beta   90.00
_cell.angle_gamma   90.00
#
_symmetry.space_group_name_H-M   'P 1'
#
loop_
_entity.id
_entity.type
_entity.pdbx_description
1 polymer ?
#
loop_
_entity_poly.entity_id
_entity_poly.type
_entity_poly.pdbx_seq_one_letter_code
_entity_poly.pdbx_strand_id
1 'polypeptide(L)'
;MAPSPLGRTFPLPPFLLLTQARAKTSRRLCLQTRASRSQSALRSSRTKTWRRSGPLPDPGMHWGVGPAFLWGRKMAACGVETQILVQYLVLRKDLSQAPFSWPAGALVAQACHAATAALHIHRDHPHTAAYLRELGRMRKVVLEAPDETTLKLLAETLQQKNVDHTLWLEQPENIPTCIALRPYPKEEVNQYLKKFRLFK
;
A
#
# COMPACT_ATOMS: atom_id res chain seq x y z
N MET A 1 57.67 3.52 4.39
CA MET A 1 57.75 4.23 3.10
C MET A 1 56.63 3.71 2.21
N ALA A 2 55.92 4.62 1.53
CA ALA A 2 54.61 4.54 0.85
C ALA A 2 54.53 3.53 -0.34
N PRO A 3 53.40 3.38 -1.10
CA PRO A 3 52.17 4.19 -1.12
C PRO A 3 50.80 3.48 -1.29
N SER A 4 49.75 4.29 -1.11
CA SER A 4 48.31 4.07 -1.34
C SER A 4 47.93 3.92 -2.83
N PRO A 5 46.73 3.38 -3.16
CA PRO A 5 46.06 3.66 -4.42
C PRO A 5 44.69 4.35 -4.25
N LEU A 6 44.65 5.58 -4.75
CA LEU A 6 43.69 6.17 -5.70
C LEU A 6 42.18 5.91 -5.56
N GLY A 7 41.46 7.03 -5.54
CA GLY A 7 40.03 7.15 -5.42
C GLY A 7 39.20 6.59 -6.57
N ARG A 8 37.92 6.35 -6.27
CA ARG A 8 36.85 6.16 -7.25
C ARG A 8 35.85 7.29 -7.09
N THR A 9 35.85 8.19 -8.05
CA THR A 9 34.80 9.20 -8.24
C THR A 9 33.64 8.56 -9.00
N PHE A 10 32.45 8.61 -8.41
CA PHE A 10 31.19 8.25 -9.10
C PHE A 10 30.68 9.48 -9.85
N PRO A 11 30.30 9.38 -11.14
CA PRO A 11 29.72 10.50 -11.86
C PRO A 11 28.23 10.62 -11.51
N LEU A 12 27.82 11.82 -11.08
CA LEU A 12 26.42 12.23 -11.00
C LEU A 12 25.91 12.66 -12.40
N PRO A 13 24.63 12.43 -12.73
CA PRO A 13 24.07 12.81 -14.02
C PRO A 13 23.83 14.34 -14.12
N PRO A 14 23.88 14.91 -15.34
CA PRO A 14 23.76 16.36 -15.54
C PRO A 14 22.31 16.84 -15.42
N PHE A 15 22.13 17.91 -14.64
CA PHE A 15 20.95 18.77 -14.59
C PHE A 15 20.71 19.41 -15.98
N LEU A 16 19.54 19.15 -16.58
CA LEU A 16 19.02 19.96 -17.67
C LEU A 16 18.21 21.12 -17.09
N LEU A 17 18.81 22.31 -17.09
CA LEU A 17 18.08 23.58 -17.00
C LEU A 17 17.26 23.76 -18.29
N LEU A 18 15.93 23.73 -18.19
CA LEU A 18 15.07 24.36 -19.18
C LEU A 18 14.47 25.63 -18.59
N THR A 19 14.90 26.75 -19.16
CA THR A 19 14.41 28.09 -18.93
C THR A 19 12.96 28.22 -19.41
N GLN A 20 12.05 28.68 -18.54
CA GLN A 20 10.72 29.11 -18.95
C GLN A 20 10.80 30.47 -19.62
N ALA A 21 10.53 30.52 -20.92
CA ALA A 21 10.22 31.76 -21.63
C ALA A 21 8.71 32.07 -21.48
N ARG A 22 8.42 33.25 -20.96
CA ARG A 22 7.08 33.79 -20.70
C ARG A 22 6.62 34.57 -21.93
N ALA A 23 5.54 34.16 -22.59
CA ALA A 23 4.86 34.95 -23.62
C ALA A 23 3.44 35.31 -23.17
N LYS A 24 3.19 36.61 -23.02
CA LYS A 24 1.85 37.20 -22.93
C LYS A 24 1.37 37.46 -24.36
N THR A 25 0.13 37.13 -24.71
CA THR A 25 -0.71 37.96 -25.61
C THR A 25 -2.19 37.58 -25.42
N SER A 26 -3.04 38.58 -25.64
CA SER A 26 -4.44 38.74 -25.25
C SER A 26 -5.38 38.64 -26.45
N ARG A 27 -6.63 38.23 -26.17
CA ARG A 27 -7.91 38.53 -26.86
C ARG A 27 -8.36 37.76 -28.13
N ARG A 28 -9.48 37.05 -27.91
CA ARG A 28 -10.84 37.18 -28.52
C ARG A 28 -11.28 36.31 -29.72
N LEU A 29 -12.59 35.95 -29.60
CA LEU A 29 -13.60 35.47 -30.56
C LEU A 29 -13.42 34.01 -31.06
N CYS A 30 -14.44 33.23 -31.41
CA CYS A 30 -15.89 33.10 -31.14
C CYS A 30 -16.31 31.89 -32.00
N LEU A 31 -17.17 31.00 -31.47
CA LEU A 31 -18.11 30.10 -32.17
C LEU A 31 -17.67 29.34 -33.45
N GLN A 32 -17.70 28.00 -33.43
CA GLN A 32 -18.78 27.15 -34.03
C GLN A 32 -18.35 25.69 -34.30
N THR A 33 -19.15 24.77 -33.74
CA THR A 33 -19.70 23.51 -34.29
C THR A 33 -18.84 22.35 -34.83
N ARG A 34 -19.33 21.15 -34.41
CA ARG A 34 -19.48 19.85 -35.10
C ARG A 34 -18.38 18.78 -34.96
N ALA A 35 -18.76 17.78 -34.15
CA ALA A 35 -18.89 16.35 -34.48
C ALA A 35 -17.77 15.64 -35.25
N SER A 36 -17.16 14.63 -34.62
CA SER A 36 -17.27 13.26 -35.11
C SER A 36 -16.80 12.25 -34.06
N ARG A 37 -17.33 11.04 -34.21
CA ARG A 37 -17.34 9.88 -33.33
C ARG A 37 -16.39 8.87 -33.96
N SER A 38 -15.50 8.24 -33.19
CA SER A 38 -15.16 6.84 -33.46
C SER A 38 -14.76 6.12 -32.17
N GLN A 39 -15.53 5.09 -31.87
CA GLN A 39 -15.18 4.04 -30.92
C GLN A 39 -14.42 2.98 -31.71
N SER A 40 -13.33 2.46 -31.17
CA SER A 40 -12.90 1.10 -31.50
C SER A 40 -12.29 0.44 -30.27
N ALA A 41 -13.08 -0.46 -29.72
CA ALA A 41 -12.65 -1.45 -28.75
C ALA A 41 -11.83 -2.52 -29.49
N LEU A 42 -10.70 -2.93 -28.90
CA LEU A 42 -10.14 -4.25 -29.15
C LEU A 42 -9.84 -4.93 -27.82
N ARG A 43 -10.76 -5.83 -27.47
CA ARG A 43 -10.56 -6.92 -26.52
C ARG A 43 -9.49 -7.85 -27.08
N SER A 44 -8.52 -8.20 -26.25
CA SER A 44 -7.65 -9.36 -26.46
C SER A 44 -7.63 -10.15 -25.16
N SER A 45 -8.48 -11.18 -25.12
CA SER A 45 -8.53 -12.19 -24.08
C SER A 45 -7.36 -13.16 -24.30
N ARG A 46 -6.45 -13.27 -23.35
CA ARG A 46 -5.44 -14.35 -23.32
C ARG A 46 -5.60 -15.16 -22.04
N THR A 47 -6.37 -16.24 -22.13
CA THR A 47 -6.49 -17.26 -21.08
C THR A 47 -5.22 -18.12 -21.08
N LYS A 48 -4.48 -18.10 -19.97
CA LYS A 48 -3.26 -18.89 -19.77
C LYS A 48 -3.63 -20.17 -19.00
N THR A 49 -3.82 -21.26 -19.71
CA THR A 49 -4.04 -22.60 -19.13
C THR A 49 -2.70 -23.20 -18.70
N TRP A 50 -2.53 -23.47 -17.42
CA TRP A 50 -1.37 -24.21 -16.91
C TRP A 50 -1.76 -25.66 -16.64
N ARG A 51 -1.22 -26.59 -17.43
CA ARG A 51 -1.22 -28.03 -17.16
C ARG A 51 -0.32 -28.32 -15.96
N ARG A 52 -0.78 -29.19 -15.05
CA ARG A 52 0.03 -29.80 -13.99
C ARG A 52 0.76 -31.03 -14.53
N SER A 53 2.00 -31.22 -14.08
CA SER A 53 2.75 -32.48 -14.17
C SER A 53 3.33 -32.78 -12.78
N GLY A 54 3.16 -34.01 -12.27
CA GLY A 54 3.73 -34.51 -10.99
C GLY A 54 5.25 -34.71 -11.05
N PRO A 55 5.91 -35.25 -9.99
CA PRO A 55 5.93 -36.73 -9.82
C PRO A 55 6.19 -37.34 -8.40
N LEU A 56 5.87 -38.66 -8.28
CA LEU A 56 6.46 -39.78 -7.48
C LEU A 56 6.44 -39.78 -5.92
N PRO A 57 6.78 -40.89 -5.22
CA PRO A 57 6.23 -42.26 -5.23
C PRO A 57 5.85 -42.77 -3.78
N ASP A 58 5.22 -43.93 -3.69
CA ASP A 58 5.14 -44.82 -2.49
C ASP A 58 5.62 -46.23 -2.97
N PRO A 59 6.01 -47.24 -2.15
CA PRO A 59 5.69 -47.49 -0.73
C PRO A 59 6.82 -48.17 0.13
N GLY A 60 6.60 -48.35 1.44
CA GLY A 60 7.40 -49.30 2.24
C GLY A 60 7.10 -49.34 3.75
N MET A 61 6.49 -50.44 4.22
CA MET A 61 6.07 -50.75 5.59
C MET A 61 7.23 -50.99 6.58
N HIS A 62 7.04 -50.66 7.87
CA HIS A 62 7.19 -51.66 8.96
C HIS A 62 6.40 -51.23 10.22
N TRP A 63 5.68 -52.18 10.81
CA TRP A 63 4.84 -52.05 12.00
C TRP A 63 5.63 -52.55 13.21
N GLY A 64 5.83 -51.69 14.21
CA GLY A 64 6.43 -52.03 15.50
C GLY A 64 5.57 -51.50 16.63
N VAL A 65 4.91 -52.40 17.35
CA VAL A 65 4.10 -52.11 18.55
C VAL A 65 5.02 -52.09 19.76
N GLY A 66 4.97 -51.02 20.54
CA GLY A 66 5.50 -50.95 21.90
C GLY A 66 4.61 -50.05 22.75
N PRO A 67 4.10 -50.49 23.92
CA PRO A 67 3.25 -49.67 24.76
C PRO A 67 4.09 -48.90 25.77
N ALA A 68 3.90 -47.59 25.88
CA ALA A 68 4.01 -46.88 27.17
C ALA A 68 3.63 -45.39 27.04
N PHE A 69 2.85 -44.95 28.02
CA PHE A 69 2.77 -43.58 28.51
C PHE A 69 2.00 -42.55 27.67
N LEU A 70 0.67 -42.65 27.77
CA LEU A 70 -0.22 -41.49 27.61
C LEU A 70 -0.01 -40.51 28.78
N TRP A 71 0.97 -39.61 28.65
CA TRP A 71 0.96 -38.34 29.39
C TRP A 71 0.31 -37.28 28.50
N GLY A 72 -0.70 -36.62 29.04
CA GLY A 72 -1.57 -35.73 28.29
C GLY A 72 -0.85 -34.57 27.61
N ARG A 73 -1.23 -34.31 26.37
CA ARG A 73 -1.44 -32.96 25.87
C ARG A 73 -2.79 -32.96 25.17
N LYS A 74 -3.79 -32.41 25.86
CA LYS A 74 -4.99 -31.89 25.20
C LYS A 74 -4.49 -30.81 24.26
N MET A 75 -4.23 -31.18 23.00
CA MET A 75 -3.99 -30.20 21.94
C MET A 75 -5.27 -29.40 21.86
N ALA A 76 -5.25 -28.20 22.42
CA ALA A 76 -6.20 -27.20 22.04
C ALA A 76 -6.02 -27.05 20.52
N ALA A 77 -6.96 -27.59 19.76
CA ALA A 77 -7.29 -26.96 18.50
C ALA A 77 -7.62 -25.51 18.90
N CYS A 78 -6.61 -24.64 18.84
CA CYS A 78 -6.82 -23.22 18.87
C CYS A 78 -7.79 -23.01 17.72
N GLY A 79 -9.06 -22.81 18.03
CA GLY A 79 -10.03 -22.39 17.03
C GLY A 79 -9.37 -21.20 16.36
N VAL A 80 -8.96 -21.38 15.11
CA VAL A 80 -8.38 -20.29 14.33
C VAL A 80 -9.57 -19.41 13.99
N GLU A 81 -10.01 -18.63 14.98
CA GLU A 81 -10.82 -17.46 14.75
C GLU A 81 -10.07 -16.68 13.69
N THR A 82 -10.67 -16.59 12.51
CA THR A 82 -10.02 -16.01 11.34
C THR A 82 -10.06 -14.51 11.57
N GLN A 83 -9.10 -14.00 12.34
CA GLN A 83 -9.07 -12.61 12.76
C GLN A 83 -9.20 -11.73 11.52
N ILE A 84 -10.22 -10.88 11.49
CA ILE A 84 -10.52 -10.07 10.31
C ILE A 84 -9.40 -9.05 10.15
N LEU A 85 -8.54 -9.29 9.16
CA LEU A 85 -7.46 -8.39 8.80
C LEU A 85 -8.00 -7.24 7.96
N VAL A 86 -7.65 -6.02 8.37
CA VAL A 86 -8.05 -4.78 7.70
C VAL A 86 -6.82 -3.94 7.46
N GLN A 87 -6.74 -3.33 6.28
CA GLN A 87 -5.77 -2.28 6.01
C GLN A 87 -6.43 -0.91 6.21
N TYR A 88 -5.92 -0.15 7.17
CA TYR A 88 -6.39 1.20 7.42
C TYR A 88 -5.54 2.22 6.69
N LEU A 89 -6.21 3.21 6.11
CA LEU A 89 -5.63 4.39 5.50
C LEU A 89 -6.22 5.62 6.17
N VAL A 90 -5.40 6.63 6.43
CA VAL A 90 -5.84 7.93 6.93
C VAL A 90 -5.35 9.00 5.96
N LEU A 91 -6.28 9.58 5.22
CA LEU A 91 -6.02 10.52 4.13
C LEU A 91 -6.37 11.94 4.58
N ARG A 92 -5.51 12.91 4.27
CA ARG A 92 -5.78 14.31 4.53
C ARG A 92 -6.96 14.82 3.72
N LYS A 93 -7.95 15.40 4.42
CA LYS A 93 -9.16 15.94 3.82
C LYS A 93 -8.99 17.39 3.34
N ASP A 94 -8.17 18.18 4.03
CA ASP A 94 -7.87 19.57 3.67
C ASP A 94 -7.27 19.72 2.26
N LEU A 95 -6.57 18.70 1.75
CA LEU A 95 -6.04 18.69 0.39
C LEU A 95 -7.13 18.87 -0.68
N SER A 96 -8.38 18.42 -0.41
CA SER A 96 -9.52 18.63 -1.32
C SER A 96 -10.09 20.05 -1.29
N GLN A 97 -9.65 20.88 -0.34
CA GLN A 97 -10.18 22.21 -0.08
C GLN A 97 -9.15 23.28 -0.45
N ALA A 98 -9.58 24.53 -0.55
CA ALA A 98 -8.65 25.64 -0.72
C ALA A 98 -7.65 25.68 0.46
N PRO A 99 -6.36 25.98 0.19
CA PRO A 99 -5.81 26.45 -1.08
C PRO A 99 -5.40 25.32 -2.06
N PHE A 100 -5.34 24.06 -1.63
CA PHE A 100 -4.82 22.96 -2.44
C PHE A 100 -5.77 22.57 -3.59
N SER A 101 -7.06 22.42 -3.29
CA SER A 101 -8.13 22.09 -4.25
C SER A 101 -7.85 20.85 -5.10
N TRP A 102 -7.24 19.82 -4.51
CA TRP A 102 -6.89 18.60 -5.22
C TRP A 102 -8.14 17.87 -5.70
N PRO A 103 -8.16 17.40 -6.96
CA PRO A 103 -9.26 16.60 -7.45
C PRO A 103 -9.32 15.26 -6.73
N ALA A 104 -10.52 14.67 -6.62
CA ALA A 104 -10.72 13.37 -5.97
C ALA A 104 -9.80 12.27 -6.51
N GLY A 105 -9.51 12.27 -7.81
CA GLY A 105 -8.59 11.32 -8.42
C GLY A 105 -7.17 11.40 -7.86
N ALA A 106 -6.66 12.61 -7.57
CA ALA A 106 -5.34 12.78 -6.96
C ALA A 106 -5.31 12.21 -5.55
N LEU A 107 -6.34 12.48 -4.74
CA LEU A 107 -6.48 11.95 -3.38
C LEU A 107 -6.54 10.42 -3.37
N VAL A 108 -7.29 9.82 -4.32
CA VAL A 108 -7.34 8.37 -4.50
C VAL A 108 -5.97 7.81 -4.86
N ALA A 109 -5.22 8.47 -5.75
CA ALA A 109 -3.86 8.04 -6.10
C ALA A 109 -2.94 8.03 -4.87
N GLN A 110 -2.97 9.07 -4.03
CA GLN A 110 -2.19 9.11 -2.79
C GLN A 110 -2.50 7.94 -1.84
N ALA A 111 -3.79 7.66 -1.63
CA ALA A 111 -4.20 6.52 -0.81
C ALA A 111 -3.71 5.19 -1.41
N CYS A 112 -3.79 5.02 -2.73
CA CYS A 112 -3.28 3.83 -3.42
C CYS A 112 -1.76 3.67 -3.27
N HIS A 113 -1.00 4.76 -3.40
CA HIS A 113 0.44 4.75 -3.21
C HIS A 113 0.81 4.36 -1.78
N ALA A 114 0.19 5.00 -0.78
CA ALA A 114 0.41 4.70 0.63
C ALA A 114 0.08 3.22 0.95
N ALA A 115 -1.09 2.72 0.52
CA ALA A 115 -1.47 1.32 0.73
C ALA A 115 -0.46 0.35 0.13
N THR A 116 -0.02 0.61 -1.10
CA THR A 116 0.91 -0.25 -1.83
C THR A 116 2.29 -0.24 -1.17
N ALA A 117 2.75 0.94 -0.75
CA ALA A 117 4.02 1.08 -0.03
C ALA A 117 3.99 0.30 1.30
N ALA A 118 2.93 0.45 2.12
CA ALA A 118 2.80 -0.28 3.37
C ALA A 118 2.76 -1.80 3.17
N LEU A 119 2.06 -2.29 2.14
CA LEU A 119 2.05 -3.70 1.80
C LEU A 119 3.42 -4.19 1.34
N HIS A 120 4.16 -3.40 0.57
CA HIS A 120 5.47 -3.78 0.07
C HIS A 120 6.52 -3.83 1.18
N ILE A 121 6.58 -2.78 2.02
CA ILE A 121 7.53 -2.67 3.13
C ILE A 121 7.33 -3.82 4.12
N HIS A 122 6.08 -4.20 4.40
CA HIS A 122 5.75 -5.25 5.37
C HIS A 122 5.28 -6.55 4.70
N ARG A 123 5.72 -6.82 3.47
CA ARG A 123 5.26 -7.98 2.67
C ARG A 123 5.48 -9.33 3.36
N ASP A 124 6.56 -9.43 4.13
CA ASP A 124 6.99 -10.66 4.80
C ASP A 124 6.35 -10.83 6.20
N HIS A 125 5.58 -9.83 6.67
CA HIS A 125 4.86 -9.93 7.93
C HIS A 125 3.71 -10.97 7.82
N PRO A 126 3.50 -11.86 8.82
CA PRO A 126 2.48 -12.91 8.74
C PRO A 126 1.07 -12.42 8.41
N HIS A 127 0.65 -11.30 9.02
CA HIS A 127 -0.65 -10.69 8.72
C HIS A 127 -0.71 -10.14 7.29
N THR A 128 0.36 -9.54 6.76
CA THR A 128 0.38 -9.06 5.38
C THR A 128 0.28 -10.22 4.40
N ALA A 129 1.06 -11.28 4.63
CA ALA A 129 1.03 -12.49 3.81
C ALA A 129 -0.34 -13.17 3.84
N ALA A 130 -0.98 -13.27 5.02
CA ALA A 130 -2.33 -13.81 5.15
C ALA A 130 -3.37 -12.94 4.44
N TYR A 131 -3.30 -11.61 4.61
CA TYR A 131 -4.18 -10.65 3.95
C TYR A 131 -4.08 -10.71 2.42
N LEU A 132 -2.89 -10.95 1.86
CA LEU A 132 -2.65 -11.07 0.43
C LEU A 132 -2.96 -12.47 -0.14
N ARG A 133 -3.07 -13.50 0.69
CA ARG A 133 -3.40 -14.87 0.25
C ARG A 133 -4.85 -15.00 -0.22
N GLU A 134 -5.76 -14.28 0.42
CA GLU A 134 -7.20 -14.31 0.14
C GLU A 134 -7.69 -12.94 -0.37
N LEU A 135 -7.28 -12.60 -1.59
CA LEU A 135 -7.58 -11.29 -2.19
C LEU A 135 -9.08 -10.93 -2.21
N GLY A 136 -9.96 -11.92 -2.35
CA GLY A 136 -11.42 -11.73 -2.33
C GLY A 136 -12.00 -11.29 -0.99
N ARG A 137 -11.24 -11.41 0.11
CA ARG A 137 -11.65 -11.02 1.46
C ARG A 137 -10.92 -9.78 2.00
N MET A 138 -10.05 -9.16 1.18
CA MET A 138 -9.32 -7.95 1.58
C MET A 138 -10.28 -6.81 1.93
N ARG A 139 -10.05 -6.18 3.07
CA ARG A 139 -10.81 -5.00 3.52
C ARG A 139 -9.88 -3.82 3.69
N LYS A 140 -10.17 -2.73 3.00
CA LYS A 140 -9.55 -1.43 3.22
C LYS A 140 -10.55 -0.48 3.85
N VAL A 141 -10.11 0.28 4.84
CA VAL A 141 -10.91 1.35 5.45
C VAL A 141 -10.14 2.65 5.29
N VAL A 142 -10.75 3.61 4.61
CA VAL A 142 -10.19 4.94 4.39
C VAL A 142 -10.85 5.92 5.36
N LEU A 143 -10.03 6.55 6.18
CA LEU A 143 -10.42 7.51 7.19
C LEU A 143 -9.91 8.91 6.79
N GLU A 144 -10.58 9.95 7.26
CA GLU A 144 -10.16 11.32 7.05
C GLU A 144 -9.39 11.86 8.25
N ALA A 145 -8.19 12.40 8.01
CA ALA A 145 -7.55 13.35 8.90
C ALA A 145 -7.94 14.76 8.44
N PRO A 146 -8.33 15.68 9.36
CA PRO A 146 -8.74 17.02 8.97
C PRO A 146 -7.61 17.81 8.31
N ASP A 147 -6.38 17.67 8.79
CA ASP A 147 -5.23 18.46 8.35
C ASP A 147 -3.89 17.71 8.51
N GLU A 148 -2.81 18.38 8.10
CA GLU A 148 -1.43 17.89 8.23
C GLU A 148 -1.02 17.59 9.67
N THR A 149 -1.35 18.51 10.59
CA THR A 149 -0.96 18.42 12.01
C THR A 149 -1.53 17.17 12.64
N THR A 150 -2.81 16.91 12.38
CA THR A 150 -3.50 15.72 12.90
C THR A 150 -2.95 14.44 12.29
N LEU A 151 -2.58 14.46 11.01
CA LEU A 151 -1.95 13.32 10.35
C LEU A 151 -0.57 13.02 10.97
N LYS A 152 0.27 14.03 11.17
CA LYS A 152 1.60 13.88 11.80
C LYS A 152 1.51 13.39 13.25
N LEU A 153 0.59 13.94 14.04
CA LEU A 153 0.35 13.47 15.41
C LEU A 153 -0.09 12.00 15.45
N LEU A 154 -0.88 11.55 14.45
CA LEU A 154 -1.19 10.13 14.31
C LEU A 154 0.06 9.31 14.00
N ALA A 155 0.92 9.73 13.07
CA ALA A 155 2.17 9.03 12.77
C ALA A 155 3.05 8.89 14.03
N GLU A 156 3.22 9.97 14.80
CA GLU A 156 3.95 9.94 16.07
C GLU A 156 3.33 8.97 17.08
N THR A 157 2.00 8.98 17.22
CA THR A 157 1.29 8.06 18.11
C THR A 157 1.52 6.60 17.68
N LEU A 158 1.41 6.30 16.38
CA LEU A 158 1.62 4.95 15.86
C LEU A 158 3.08 4.50 16.06
N GLN A 159 4.04 5.40 15.82
CA GLN A 159 5.46 5.14 16.06
C GLN A 159 5.74 4.82 17.53
N GLN A 160 5.24 5.64 18.46
CA GLN A 160 5.40 5.44 19.91
C GLN A 160 4.78 4.12 20.40
N LYS A 161 3.75 3.63 19.71
CA LYS A 161 3.06 2.38 20.02
C LYS A 161 3.58 1.19 19.23
N ASN A 162 4.67 1.36 18.46
CA ASN A 162 5.26 0.34 17.59
C ASN A 162 4.25 -0.27 16.62
N VAL A 163 3.34 0.56 16.09
CA VAL A 163 2.40 0.15 15.05
C VAL A 163 3.02 0.49 13.70
N ASP A 164 3.44 -0.56 12.98
CA ASP A 164 3.95 -0.48 11.60
C ASP A 164 3.01 0.31 10.68
N HIS A 165 3.52 1.39 10.11
CA HIS A 165 2.79 2.27 9.21
C HIS A 165 3.73 2.95 8.22
N THR A 166 3.16 3.52 7.16
CA THR A 166 3.86 4.32 6.16
C THR A 166 3.20 5.68 6.06
N LEU A 167 3.97 6.73 6.28
CA LEU A 167 3.57 8.10 5.95
C LEU A 167 3.99 8.39 4.50
N TRP A 168 3.02 8.58 3.62
CA TRP A 168 3.23 8.89 2.22
C TRP A 168 3.37 10.40 2.03
N LEU A 169 4.43 10.79 1.32
CA LEU A 169 4.78 12.17 1.02
C LEU A 169 4.68 12.39 -0.49
N GLU A 170 3.89 13.37 -0.93
CA GLU A 170 3.81 13.74 -2.34
C GLU A 170 5.05 14.56 -2.72
N GLN A 171 5.62 14.22 -3.88
CA GLN A 171 6.76 14.91 -4.48
C GLN A 171 6.31 15.86 -5.60
N PRO A 172 7.06 16.95 -5.89
CA PRO A 172 8.36 17.33 -5.30
C PRO A 172 8.29 18.13 -3.99
N GLU A 173 7.11 18.59 -3.57
CA GLU A 173 6.96 19.50 -2.41
C GLU A 173 7.12 18.81 -1.05
N ASN A 174 7.21 17.47 -1.04
CA ASN A 174 7.35 16.62 0.15
C ASN A 174 6.21 16.81 1.17
N ILE A 175 4.98 16.96 0.68
CA ILE A 175 3.79 17.21 1.51
C ILE A 175 3.24 15.87 2.00
N PRO A 176 3.03 15.66 3.31
CA PRO A 176 2.41 14.44 3.81
C PRO A 176 0.94 14.39 3.40
N THR A 177 0.53 13.31 2.73
CA THR A 177 -0.84 13.21 2.18
C THR A 177 -1.65 12.11 2.85
N CYS A 178 -1.04 10.96 3.11
CA CYS A 178 -1.75 9.78 3.62
C CYS A 178 -0.86 8.96 4.55
N ILE A 179 -1.45 8.38 5.59
CA ILE A 179 -0.86 7.27 6.34
C ILE A 179 -1.54 5.98 5.90
N ALA A 180 -0.78 4.91 5.70
CA ALA A 180 -1.31 3.57 5.55
C ALA A 180 -0.64 2.63 6.54
N LEU A 181 -1.44 1.85 7.27
CA LEU A 181 -0.92 0.76 8.08
C LEU A 181 -0.67 -0.46 7.19
N ARG A 182 0.18 -1.39 7.64
CA ARG A 182 0.10 -2.77 7.13
C ARG A 182 -1.25 -3.39 7.53
N PRO A 183 -1.62 -4.56 7.01
CA PRO A 183 -2.79 -5.28 7.50
C PRO A 183 -2.65 -5.64 8.99
N TYR A 184 -3.71 -5.38 9.76
CA TYR A 184 -3.82 -5.68 11.18
C TYR A 184 -5.17 -6.32 11.51
N PRO A 185 -5.25 -7.16 12.56
CA PRO A 185 -6.50 -7.43 13.25
C PRO A 185 -7.13 -6.11 13.67
N LYS A 186 -8.42 -5.93 13.38
CA LYS A 186 -9.12 -4.67 13.65
C LYS A 186 -8.96 -4.24 15.12
N GLU A 187 -9.08 -5.18 16.03
CA GLU A 187 -9.11 -4.98 17.47
C GLU A 187 -7.78 -4.39 18.01
N GLU A 188 -6.65 -4.68 17.34
CA GLU A 188 -5.31 -4.24 17.74
C GLU A 188 -5.09 -2.73 17.50
N VAL A 189 -5.65 -2.19 16.42
CA VAL A 189 -5.38 -0.82 15.96
C VAL A 189 -6.57 0.13 16.09
N ASN A 190 -7.79 -0.40 16.27
CA ASN A 190 -9.02 0.39 16.31
C ASN A 190 -9.00 1.49 17.39
N GLN A 191 -8.34 1.25 18.53
CA GLN A 191 -8.27 2.24 19.61
C GLN A 191 -7.59 3.57 19.21
N TYR A 192 -6.64 3.53 18.26
CA TYR A 192 -5.94 4.71 17.76
C TYR A 192 -6.71 5.42 16.64
N LEU A 193 -7.55 4.67 15.93
CA LEU A 193 -8.19 5.11 14.69
C LEU A 193 -9.67 5.52 14.86
N LYS A 194 -10.34 5.07 15.93
CA LYS A 194 -11.78 5.32 16.18
C LYS A 194 -12.19 6.79 16.23
N LYS A 195 -11.25 7.70 16.47
CA LYS A 195 -11.49 9.15 16.50
C LYS A 195 -11.64 9.76 15.10
N PHE A 196 -11.13 9.10 14.08
CA PHE A 196 -11.22 9.54 12.69
C PHE A 196 -12.50 9.02 12.04
N ARG A 197 -13.08 9.83 11.15
CA ARG A 197 -14.30 9.49 10.43
C ARG A 197 -13.96 8.78 9.12
N LEU A 198 -14.93 8.09 8.51
CA LEU A 198 -14.78 7.58 7.16
C LEU A 198 -14.58 8.74 6.18
N PHE A 199 -13.63 8.60 5.26
CA PHE A 199 -13.37 9.60 4.24
C PHE A 199 -14.58 9.71 3.29
N LYS A 200 -15.05 10.94 3.05
CA LYS A 200 -16.18 11.26 2.15
C LYS A 200 -15.76 12.10 0.97
#